data_AF-A0A0C1Q6C6-F1
#
_entry.id   AF-A0A0C1Q6C6-F1
#
_cell.length_a   1.000
_cell.length_b   1.000
_cell.length_c   1.000
_cell.angle_alpha   90.00
_cell.angle_beta   90.00
_cell.angle_gamma   90.00
#
_symmetry.space_group_name_H-M   'P 1'
#
loop_
_entity.id
_entity.type
_entity.pdbx_description
1 polymer ?
#
loop_
_entity_poly.entity_id
_entity_poly.type
_entity_poly.pdbx_seq_one_letter_code
_entity_poly.pdbx_strand_id
1 'polypeptide(L)' 'MPTTVQCPTCQKEVIWSAQSPHRPFCSKRCQLIDLGEWSEENNKISSPVQSTDLAQPDPQALIEDIEAMLAKNEDDFFK' A
#
# COMPACT_ATOMS: atom_id res chain seq x y z
N MET A 1 -3.69 -24.89 -12.73
CA MET A 1 -3.70 -23.88 -13.80
C MET A 1 -3.30 -22.55 -13.17
N PRO A 2 -2.42 -21.76 -13.78
CA PRO A 2 -2.02 -20.47 -13.21
C PRO A 2 -3.20 -19.49 -13.28
N THR A 3 -3.34 -18.63 -12.26
CA THR A 3 -4.38 -17.58 -12.23
C THR A 3 -4.13 -16.59 -13.36
N THR A 4 -5.16 -16.16 -14.08
CA THR A 4 -5.08 -15.10 -15.09
C THR A 4 -5.88 -13.90 -14.62
N VAL A 5 -5.31 -12.70 -14.78
CA VAL A 5 -5.94 -11.42 -14.42
C VAL A 5 -5.93 -10.47 -15.60
N GLN A 6 -6.79 -9.45 -15.58
CA GLN A 6 -6.79 -8.40 -16.59
C GLN A 6 -5.86 -7.27 -16.18
N CYS A 7 -5.02 -6.80 -17.11
CA CYS A 7 -4.23 -5.59 -16.93
C CYS A 7 -5.17 -4.40 -16.68
N PRO A 8 -5.04 -3.67 -15.57
CA PRO A 8 -5.98 -2.59 -15.24
C PRO A 8 -5.93 -1.44 -16.27
N THR A 9 -4.77 -1.19 -16.88
CA THR A 9 -4.57 -0.09 -17.83
C THR A 9 -5.13 -0.37 -19.23
N CYS A 10 -5.01 -1.60 -19.73
CA CYS A 10 -5.33 -1.92 -21.14
C CYS A 10 -6.11 -3.22 -21.34
N GLN A 11 -6.54 -3.85 -20.25
CA GLN A 11 -7.44 -5.00 -20.20
C GLN A 11 -6.92 -6.26 -20.93
N LYS A 12 -5.61 -6.32 -21.23
CA LYS A 12 -4.96 -7.53 -21.74
C LYS A 12 -4.82 -8.57 -20.62
N GLU A 13 -5.03 -9.84 -20.95
CA GLU A 13 -4.81 -10.96 -20.03
C GLU A 13 -3.35 -11.10 -19.61
N VAL A 14 -3.12 -11.32 -18.32
CA VAL A 14 -1.81 -11.51 -17.69
C VAL A 14 -1.84 -12.76 -16.84
N ILE A 15 -0.92 -13.69 -17.11
CA ILE A 15 -0.74 -14.90 -16.32
C ILE A 15 -0.01 -14.54 -15.02
N TRP A 16 -0.59 -14.91 -13.88
CA TRP A 16 -0.02 -14.69 -12.56
C TRP A 16 1.14 -15.67 -12.29
N SER A 17 2.31 -15.36 -12.83
CA SER A 17 3.54 -16.15 -12.68
C SER A 17 4.79 -15.27 -12.73
N ALA A 18 5.95 -15.86 -12.44
CA ALA A 18 7.25 -15.17 -12.55
C ALA A 18 7.56 -14.69 -13.99
N GLN A 19 6.95 -15.30 -15.02
CA GLN A 19 7.12 -14.90 -16.41
C GLN A 19 6.49 -13.53 -16.73
N SER A 20 5.58 -13.05 -15.88
CA SER A 20 4.99 -11.72 -15.95
C SER A 20 5.60 -10.83 -14.85
N PRO A 21 6.77 -10.21 -15.09
CA PRO A 21 7.51 -9.48 -14.05
C PRO A 21 6.78 -8.22 -13.57
N HIS A 22 5.87 -7.67 -14.39
CA HIS A 22 5.12 -6.45 -14.09
C HIS A 22 3.68 -6.71 -13.66
N ARG A 23 3.31 -7.96 -13.34
CA ARG A 23 1.96 -8.32 -12.86
C ARG A 23 1.51 -7.38 -11.72
N PRO A 24 0.26 -6.87 -11.72
CA PRO A 24 -0.86 -7.25 -12.59
C PRO A 24 -0.84 -6.63 -14.00
N PHE A 25 0.14 -5.79 -14.32
CA PHE A 25 0.24 -5.11 -15.62
C PHE A 25 0.89 -6.00 -16.69
N CYS A 26 0.45 -5.85 -17.93
CA CYS A 26 1.02 -6.62 -19.04
C CYS A 26 2.42 -6.15 -19.47
N SER A 27 2.87 -4.96 -19.03
CA SER A 27 4.17 -4.38 -19.37
C SER A 27 4.57 -3.28 -18.39
N LYS A 28 5.86 -2.90 -18.39
CA LYS A 28 6.36 -1.75 -17.62
C LYS A 28 5.67 -0.44 -17.99
N ARG A 29 5.31 -0.27 -19.27
CA ARG A 29 4.58 0.92 -19.75
C ARG A 29 3.22 1.06 -19.07
N CYS A 30 2.43 -0.02 -18.99
CA CYS A 30 1.11 0.03 -18.34
C CYS A 30 1.22 0.35 -16.85
N GLN A 31 2.23 -0.22 -16.15
CA GLN A 31 2.50 0.13 -14.76
C GLN A 31 2.80 1.63 -14.57
N LEU A 32 3.57 2.24 -15.49
CA LEU A 32 3.91 3.66 -15.39
C LEU A 32 2.73 4.58 -15.73
N ILE A 33 1.85 4.18 -16.66
CA ILE A 33 0.63 4.93 -16.97
C ILE A 33 -0.27 4.97 -15.73
N ASP A 34 -0.51 3.82 -15.10
CA ASP A 34 -1.32 3.74 -13.88
C ASP A 34 -0.75 4.64 -12.78
N LEU A 35 0.56 4.59 -12.55
CA LEU A 35 1.24 5.50 -11.62
C LEU A 35 1.05 6.98 -11.97
N GLY A 36 1.09 7.32 -13.27
CA GLY A 36 0.80 8.67 -13.77
C GLY A 36 -0.62 9.11 -13.47
N GLU A 37 -1.62 8.26 -13.71
CA GLU A 37 -3.02 8.55 -13.42
C GLU A 37 -3.29 8.81 -11.93
N TRP A 38 -2.59 8.11 -11.04
CA TRP A 38 -2.62 8.42 -9.60
C TRP A 38 -1.94 9.75 -9.27
N SER A 39 -0.79 10.03 -9.89
CA SER A 39 -0.09 11.30 -9.69
C SER A 39 -0.87 12.51 -10.21
N GLU A 40 -1.72 12.32 -11.21
CA GLU A 40 -2.57 13.36 -11.81
C GLU A 40 -3.97 13.42 -11.18
N GLU A 41 -4.23 12.67 -10.11
CA GLU A 41 -5.52 12.59 -9.41
C GLU A 41 -6.70 12.10 -10.29
N ASN A 42 -6.40 11.46 -11.42
CA ASN A 42 -7.42 10.84 -12.29
C ASN A 42 -8.05 9.61 -11.62
N ASN A 43 -7.27 8.92 -10.77
CA ASN A 43 -7.76 7.85 -9.92
C ASN A 43 -8.13 8.39 -8.53
N LYS A 44 -9.39 8.22 -8.13
CA LYS A 44 -9.91 8.68 -6.83
C LYS A 44 -10.88 7.67 -6.21
N ILE A 45 -10.91 7.65 -4.89
CA ILE A 45 -11.88 6.88 -4.13
C ILE A 45 -13.08 7.79 -3.86
N SER A 46 -14.25 7.42 -4.38
CA SER A 46 -15.47 8.24 -4.29
C SER A 46 -16.13 8.26 -2.91
N SER A 47 -15.74 7.34 -2.03
CA SER A 47 -16.31 7.24 -0.68
C SER A 47 -15.93 8.48 0.14
N PRO A 48 -16.90 9.16 0.77
CA PRO A 48 -16.59 10.27 1.67
C PRO A 48 -15.81 9.75 2.87
N VAL A 49 -14.79 10.52 3.27
CA VAL A 49 -13.99 10.21 4.45
C VAL A 49 -14.89 10.25 5.68
N GLN A 50 -14.97 9.13 6.40
CA GLN A 50 -15.71 9.05 7.65
C GLN A 50 -14.81 9.51 8.81
N SER A 51 -15.41 10.04 9.88
CA SER A 51 -14.66 10.44 11.07
C SER A 51 -13.89 9.28 11.70
N THR A 52 -14.34 8.04 11.50
CA THR A 52 -13.64 6.81 11.90
C THR A 52 -12.39 6.54 11.07
N ASP A 53 -12.34 6.97 9.80
CA ASP A 53 -11.17 6.76 8.92
C ASP A 53 -10.01 7.68 9.31
N LEU A 54 -10.32 8.82 9.94
CA LEU A 54 -9.37 9.79 10.45
C LEU A 54 -9.16 9.69 11.96
N ALA A 55 -9.66 8.64 12.60
CA ALA A 55 -9.46 8.44 14.03
C ALA A 55 -7.96 8.40 14.31
N GLN A 56 -7.43 9.52 14.80
CA GLN A 56 -6.07 9.57 15.31
C GLN A 56 -6.04 8.65 16.51
N PRO A 57 -5.07 7.71 16.59
CA PRO A 57 -4.91 6.91 17.79
C PRO A 57 -4.77 7.85 18.99
N ASP A 58 -5.41 7.48 20.09
CA ASP A 58 -5.40 8.26 21.32
C ASP A 58 -3.95 8.59 21.70
N PRO A 59 -3.58 9.89 21.81
CA PRO A 59 -2.22 10.28 22.18
C PRO A 59 -1.72 9.59 23.45
N GLN A 60 -2.60 9.32 24.42
CA GLN A 60 -2.25 8.60 25.64
C GLN A 60 -1.89 7.13 25.38
N ALA A 61 -2.66 6.45 24.52
CA ALA A 61 -2.38 5.05 24.15
C ALA A 61 -1.04 4.92 23.40
N LEU A 62 -0.72 5.89 22.53
CA LEU A 62 0.56 5.92 21.83
C LEU A 62 1.75 6.12 22.79
N ILE A 63 1.61 6.98 23.79
CA ILE A 63 2.66 7.22 24.79
C ILE A 63 2.91 5.96 25.61
N GLU A 64 1.85 5.28 26.05
CA GLU A 64 1.95 4.03 26.82
C GLU A 64 2.64 2.91 26.01
N ASP A 65 2.33 2.79 24.72
CA ASP A 65 3.00 1.84 23.83
C ASP A 65 4.49 2.15 23.64
N ILE A 66 4.85 3.44 23.50
CA ILE A 66 6.25 3.88 23.39
C ILE A 66 7.00 3.59 24.71
N GLU A 67 6.40 3.91 25.85
CA GLU A 67 6.98 3.63 27.18
C GLU A 67 7.15 2.12 27.40
N ALA A 68 6.18 1.30 27.00
CA ALA A 68 6.26 -0.15 27.07
C ALA A 68 7.31 -0.74 26.12
N MET A 69 7.58 -0.11 24.97
CA MET A 69 8.68 -0.48 24.08
C MET A 69 10.04 -0.06 24.64
N LEU A 70 10.14 1.12 25.26
CA LEU A 70 11.37 1.61 25.87
C LEU A 70 11.74 0.83 27.13
N ALA A 71 10.76 0.46 27.95
CA ALA A 71 10.95 -0.36 29.15
C ALA A 71 11.39 -1.80 28.85
N LYS A 72 11.22 -2.28 27.61
CA LYS A 72 11.73 -3.58 27.15
C LYS A 72 13.15 -3.52 26.59
N ASN A 73 13.68 -2.31 26.39
CA ASN A 73 15.03 -2.06 25.89
C ASN A 73 15.93 -1.53 27.02
N GLU A 74 15.88 -2.18 28.18
CA GLU A 74 16.89 -2.00 29.22
C GLU A 74 18.22 -2.56 28.69
N ASP A 75 19.22 -1.68 28.50
CA ASP A 75 20.66 -1.95 28.69
C ASP A 75 21.67 -1.73 27.55
N ASP A 76 21.31 -1.19 26.38
CA ASP A 76 22.32 -0.84 25.35
C ASP A 76 22.20 0.57 24.72
N PHE A 77 21.20 1.38 25.06
CA PHE A 77 21.02 2.67 24.38
C PHE A 77 21.97 3.80 24.84
N PHE A 78 22.47 3.76 26.08
CA PHE A 78 23.37 4.78 26.65
C PHE A 78 24.73 4.22 27.11
N LYS A 79 25.27 3.22 26.41
CA LYS A 79 26.69 2.83 26.51
C LYS A 79 27.45 3.22 25.27
#